data_AF-A0A3D1K2C3-F1
#
_entry.id   AF-A0A3D1K2C3-F1
#
_cell.length_a   1.000
_cell.length_b   1.000
_cell.length_c   1.000
_cell.angle_alpha   90.00
_cell.angle_beta   90.00
_cell.angle_gamma   90.00
#
_symmetry.space_group_name_H-M   'P 1'
#
loop_
_entity.id
_entity.type
_entity.pdbx_description
1 polymer ?
#
loop_
_entity_poly.entity_id
_entity_poly.type
_entity_poly.pdbx_seq_one_letter_code
_entity_poly.pdbx_strand_id
1 'polypeptide(L)'
;MWKLIGFLVIVNAIIVTGWWVTGDHQYKGWASSICIVSIFFGIFLMLQERVVEVSVNKVGSIKAVVEQATADAKTIADIKRSIEAQRSTVDLVAKEAADAKKLVDDVALKNAKAEEKLATLDKAITNGDKAVKQLQDYSVLTSTTMAAQGDDRRAYDQLWAWSKDESCPFKNQAGRAVMGIMEQNDNLRLIPGIKWTEGVDPKTLSLVRLVEEYFKCADPKLRMGLISYIWDNRSDIPKKERVEFLVEVMRKDPSIRVINFTGGYLAVATGDGFKPLAIEEHLKWWDANKGKFPAN
;
A
#
# COMPACT_ATOMS: atom_id res chain seq x y z
N MET A 1 -1.79 -66.07 48.06
CA MET A 1 -1.02 -66.11 46.79
C MET A 1 -1.39 -64.94 45.86
N TRP A 2 -2.67 -64.58 45.80
CA TRP A 2 -3.22 -63.49 44.97
C TRP A 2 -2.68 -62.08 45.27
N LYS A 3 -2.37 -61.76 46.53
CA LYS A 3 -1.74 -60.47 46.90
C LYS A 3 -0.39 -60.23 46.23
N LEU A 4 0.41 -61.30 46.12
CA LEU A 4 1.75 -61.24 45.53
C LEU A 4 1.66 -61.06 44.00
N ILE A 5 0.66 -61.69 43.38
CA ILE A 5 0.32 -61.54 41.96
C ILE A 5 -0.18 -60.11 41.68
N GLY A 6 -1.10 -59.58 42.50
CA GLY A 6 -1.61 -58.21 42.37
C GLY A 6 -0.52 -57.15 42.52
N PHE A 7 0.43 -57.34 43.44
CA PHE A 7 1.58 -56.46 43.60
C PHE A 7 2.48 -56.47 42.36
N LEU A 8 2.80 -57.65 41.84
CA LEU A 8 3.62 -57.80 40.63
C LEU A 8 2.97 -57.14 39.41
N VAL A 9 1.64 -57.23 39.26
CA VAL A 9 0.90 -56.58 38.17
C VAL A 9 1.01 -55.05 38.26
N ILE A 10 0.87 -54.47 39.45
CA ILE A 10 0.98 -53.01 39.65
C ILE A 10 2.40 -52.53 39.35
N VAL A 11 3.42 -53.21 39.88
CA VAL A 11 4.82 -52.81 39.69
C VAL A 11 5.22 -52.92 38.20
N ASN A 12 4.82 -53.98 37.52
CA ASN A 12 5.13 -54.17 36.10
C ASN A 12 4.44 -53.11 35.23
N ALA A 13 3.17 -52.78 35.50
CA ALA A 13 2.46 -51.72 34.79
C ALA A 13 3.16 -50.36 34.91
N ILE A 14 3.63 -49.99 36.11
CA ILE A 14 4.34 -48.72 36.33
C ILE A 14 5.68 -48.69 35.59
N ILE A 15 6.46 -49.79 35.62
CA ILE A 15 7.77 -49.86 34.95
C ILE A 15 7.60 -49.77 33.43
N VAL A 16 6.65 -50.52 32.86
CA VAL A 16 6.40 -50.53 31.40
C VAL A 16 5.89 -49.17 30.93
N THR A 17 4.96 -48.55 31.66
CA THR A 17 4.48 -47.20 31.30
C THR A 17 5.56 -46.14 31.49
N GLY A 18 6.39 -46.23 32.54
CA GLY A 18 7.51 -45.32 32.75
C GLY A 18 8.55 -45.40 31.63
N TRP A 19 8.92 -46.60 31.21
CA TRP A 19 9.81 -46.82 30.06
C TRP A 19 9.20 -46.31 28.75
N TRP A 20 7.91 -46.55 28.54
CA TRP A 20 7.22 -46.14 27.31
C TRP A 20 7.03 -44.62 27.19
N VAL A 21 6.80 -43.92 28.31
CA VAL A 21 6.60 -42.46 28.33
C VAL A 21 7.94 -41.72 28.17
N THR A 22 9.04 -42.31 28.65
CA THR A 22 10.40 -41.75 28.54
C THR A 22 11.08 -42.04 27.20
N GLY A 23 10.63 -43.07 26.47
CA GLY A 23 11.01 -43.29 25.06
C GLY A 23 10.23 -42.39 24.09
N ASP A 24 10.81 -42.12 22.91
CA ASP A 24 10.19 -41.32 21.86
C ASP A 24 9.18 -42.15 21.03
N HIS A 25 8.20 -42.73 21.72
CA HIS A 25 7.16 -43.59 21.13
C HIS A 25 5.86 -42.81 20.92
N GLN A 26 5.20 -43.06 19.78
CA GLN A 26 3.87 -42.52 19.48
C GLN A 26 2.79 -43.19 20.36
N TYR A 27 1.66 -42.49 20.55
CA TYR A 27 0.48 -42.92 21.35
C TYR A 27 0.65 -42.92 22.88
N LYS A 28 1.34 -41.92 23.44
CA LYS A 28 1.57 -41.76 24.90
C LYS A 28 0.29 -41.78 25.74
N GLY A 29 -0.83 -41.26 25.22
CA GLY A 29 -2.12 -41.22 25.94
C GLY A 29 -2.81 -42.59 26.10
N TRP A 30 -2.53 -43.57 25.23
CA TRP A 30 -3.09 -44.91 25.37
C TRP A 30 -2.36 -45.73 26.44
N ALA A 31 -1.04 -45.57 26.53
CA ALA A 31 -0.21 -46.25 27.53
C ALA A 31 -0.59 -45.83 28.97
N SER A 32 -0.93 -44.55 29.19
CA SER A 32 -1.39 -44.07 30.50
C SER A 32 -2.75 -44.67 30.90
N SER A 33 -3.68 -44.80 29.95
CA SER A 33 -5.01 -45.37 30.21
C SER A 33 -4.94 -46.85 30.58
N ILE A 34 -4.08 -47.63 29.89
CA ILE A 34 -3.85 -49.05 30.19
C ILE A 34 -3.21 -49.23 31.58
N CYS A 35 -2.32 -48.31 31.98
CA CYS A 35 -1.70 -48.32 33.30
C CYS A 35 -2.74 -48.15 34.42
N ILE A 36 -3.65 -47.19 34.28
CA ILE A 36 -4.70 -46.92 35.26
C ILE A 36 -5.60 -48.16 35.44
N VAL A 37 -6.06 -48.78 34.35
CA VAL A 37 -6.89 -50.00 34.42
C VAL A 37 -6.15 -51.15 35.10
N SER A 38 -4.85 -51.32 34.82
CA SER A 38 -4.02 -52.38 35.41
C SER A 38 -3.80 -52.18 36.91
N ILE A 39 -3.67 -50.92 37.36
CA ILE A 39 -3.58 -50.59 38.80
C ILE A 39 -4.89 -50.93 39.50
N PHE A 40 -6.04 -50.56 38.93
CA PHE A 40 -7.34 -50.91 39.51
C PHE A 40 -7.55 -52.43 39.58
N PHE A 41 -7.14 -53.16 38.55
CA PHE A 41 -7.22 -54.63 38.55
C PHE A 41 -6.30 -55.27 39.60
N GLY A 42 -5.08 -54.75 39.78
CA GLY A 42 -4.16 -55.20 40.81
C GLY A 42 -4.66 -54.93 42.23
N ILE A 43 -5.27 -53.76 42.47
CA ILE A 43 -5.91 -53.42 43.74
C ILE A 43 -7.11 -54.34 43.99
N PHE A 44 -7.93 -54.61 42.98
CA PHE A 44 -9.06 -55.53 43.08
C PHE A 44 -8.61 -56.96 43.47
N LEU A 45 -7.54 -57.47 42.86
CA LEU A 45 -6.96 -58.78 43.21
C LEU A 45 -6.39 -58.81 44.64
N MET A 46 -5.86 -57.70 45.16
CA MET A 46 -5.42 -57.62 46.56
C MET A 46 -6.58 -57.61 47.56
N LEU A 47 -7.74 -57.07 47.16
CA LEU A 47 -8.91 -56.92 48.03
C LEU A 47 -9.84 -58.14 48.01
N GLN A 48 -9.67 -59.07 47.08
CA GLN A 48 -10.51 -60.27 46.97
C GLN A 48 -10.50 -61.17 48.22
N GLU A 49 -9.42 -61.16 49.02
CA GLU A 49 -9.35 -61.93 50.28
C GLU A 49 -10.03 -61.24 51.48
N ARG A 50 -10.66 -60.06 51.32
CA ARG A 50 -11.34 -59.33 52.42
C ARG A 50 -12.86 -59.37 52.39
N VAL A 51 -13.45 -60.04 51.40
CA VAL A 51 -14.90 -60.21 51.31
C VAL A 51 -15.17 -61.69 51.19
N VAL A 52 -16.04 -62.21 52.05
CA VAL A 52 -16.50 -63.60 52.17
C VAL A 52 -15.72 -64.48 53.16
N GLU A 53 -16.03 -64.32 54.45
CA GLU A 53 -16.43 -65.41 55.35
C GLU A 53 -16.81 -64.84 56.72
N VAL A 54 -18.11 -64.79 57.07
CA VAL A 54 -18.69 -65.29 58.34
C VAL A 54 -20.21 -65.32 58.16
N SER A 55 -20.72 -66.51 57.80
CA SER A 55 -21.98 -67.07 58.27
C SER A 55 -21.59 -68.49 58.72
N VAL A 56 -21.95 -69.08 59.86
CA VAL A 56 -23.15 -69.03 60.71
C VAL A 56 -22.72 -69.56 62.09
N ASN A 57 -23.21 -69.01 63.21
CA ASN A 57 -23.89 -69.82 64.22
C ASN A 57 -24.66 -68.99 65.26
N LYS A 58 -25.94 -69.36 65.35
CA LYS A 58 -27.03 -68.92 66.23
C LYS A 58 -26.56 -68.52 67.64
N VAL A 59 -26.85 -67.27 68.00
CA VAL A 59 -27.54 -66.75 69.21
C VAL A 59 -27.00 -65.33 69.49
N GLY A 60 -27.68 -64.29 68.99
CA GLY A 60 -27.29 -62.89 69.26
C GLY A 60 -27.84 -61.79 68.32
N SER A 61 -28.83 -62.10 67.48
CA SER A 61 -29.19 -61.30 66.29
C SER A 61 -29.92 -59.97 66.53
N ILE A 62 -30.23 -59.57 67.76
CA ILE A 62 -30.98 -58.33 68.02
C ILE A 62 -30.05 -57.15 68.35
N LYS A 63 -28.87 -57.40 68.92
CA LYS A 63 -27.92 -56.34 69.30
C LYS A 63 -27.06 -55.86 68.12
N ALA A 64 -26.61 -56.79 67.27
CA ALA A 64 -25.79 -56.48 66.10
C ALA A 64 -26.57 -55.75 64.99
N VAL A 65 -27.86 -56.05 64.80
CA VAL A 65 -28.70 -55.32 63.82
C VAL A 65 -28.94 -53.88 64.27
N VAL A 66 -29.05 -53.64 65.58
CA VAL A 66 -29.17 -52.28 66.12
C VAL A 66 -27.84 -51.54 66.03
N GLU A 67 -26.71 -52.16 66.38
CA GLU A 67 -25.38 -51.53 66.22
C GLU A 67 -25.04 -51.26 64.75
N GLN A 68 -25.37 -52.18 63.84
CA GLN A 68 -25.13 -52.01 62.41
C GLN A 68 -26.08 -50.99 61.78
N ALA A 69 -27.36 -50.96 62.17
CA ALA A 69 -28.27 -49.89 61.76
C ALA A 69 -27.85 -48.52 62.32
N THR A 70 -27.26 -48.48 63.51
CA THR A 70 -26.74 -47.23 64.10
C THR A 70 -25.45 -46.78 63.41
N ALA A 71 -24.58 -47.73 63.04
CA ALA A 71 -23.37 -47.47 62.26
C ALA A 71 -23.71 -47.03 60.83
N ASP A 72 -24.67 -47.68 60.18
CA ASP A 72 -25.17 -47.31 58.85
C ASP A 72 -25.87 -45.95 58.91
N ALA A 73 -26.69 -45.67 59.93
CA ALA A 73 -27.29 -44.35 60.14
C ALA A 73 -26.24 -43.27 60.36
N LYS A 74 -25.15 -43.57 61.09
CA LYS A 74 -24.03 -42.64 61.28
C LYS A 74 -23.27 -42.40 59.97
N THR A 75 -23.04 -43.45 59.19
CA THR A 75 -22.38 -43.35 57.88
C THR A 75 -23.24 -42.58 56.87
N ILE A 76 -24.56 -42.81 56.87
CA ILE A 76 -25.52 -42.05 56.05
C ILE A 76 -25.59 -40.59 56.50
N ALA A 77 -25.54 -40.31 57.81
CA ALA A 77 -25.51 -38.94 58.33
C ALA A 77 -24.20 -38.22 57.97
N ASP A 78 -23.07 -38.91 57.98
CA ASP A 78 -21.77 -38.35 57.60
C ASP A 78 -21.66 -38.16 56.08
N ILE A 79 -22.22 -39.06 55.26
CA ILE A 79 -22.37 -38.87 53.80
C ILE A 79 -23.32 -37.70 53.51
N LYS A 80 -24.43 -37.58 54.23
CA LYS A 80 -25.35 -36.45 54.07
C LYS A 80 -24.66 -35.12 54.41
N ARG A 81 -23.88 -35.08 55.49
CA ARG A 81 -23.04 -33.91 55.84
C ARG A 81 -21.97 -33.63 54.80
N SER A 82 -21.30 -34.64 54.24
CA SER A 82 -20.27 -34.42 53.22
C SER A 82 -20.89 -33.91 51.91
N ILE A 83 -22.08 -34.41 51.53
CA ILE A 83 -22.83 -33.93 50.37
C ILE A 83 -23.33 -32.50 50.61
N GLU A 84 -23.86 -32.18 51.79
CA GLU A 84 -24.26 -30.80 52.15
C GLU A 84 -23.06 -29.85 52.18
N ALA A 85 -21.90 -30.30 52.66
CA ALA A 85 -20.66 -29.52 52.63
C ALA A 85 -20.14 -29.29 51.20
N GLN A 86 -20.17 -30.31 50.34
CA GLN A 86 -19.75 -30.23 48.94
C GLN A 86 -20.75 -29.48 48.05
N ARG A 87 -22.03 -29.39 48.44
CA ARG A 87 -23.06 -28.63 47.70
C ARG A 87 -22.68 -27.16 47.55
N SER A 88 -22.12 -26.56 48.61
CA SER A 88 -21.59 -25.18 48.55
C SER A 88 -20.47 -25.01 47.52
N THR A 89 -19.63 -26.05 47.35
CA THR A 89 -18.54 -26.07 46.38
C THR A 89 -19.07 -26.27 44.96
N VAL A 90 -20.07 -27.13 44.78
CA VAL A 90 -20.74 -27.32 43.49
C VAL A 90 -21.47 -26.06 43.03
N ASP A 91 -22.17 -25.36 43.94
CA ASP A 91 -22.83 -24.09 43.64
C ASP A 91 -21.81 -22.99 43.29
N LEU A 92 -20.65 -22.96 43.97
CA LEU A 92 -19.55 -22.06 43.64
C LEU A 92 -18.97 -22.34 42.25
N VAL A 93 -18.68 -23.61 41.94
CA VAL A 93 -18.17 -24.03 40.62
C VAL A 93 -19.17 -23.74 39.51
N ALA A 94 -20.47 -23.97 39.75
CA ALA A 94 -21.52 -23.64 38.79
C ALA A 94 -21.61 -22.13 38.53
N LYS A 95 -21.45 -21.31 39.57
CA LYS A 95 -21.39 -19.85 39.46
C LYS A 95 -20.15 -19.38 38.70
N GLU A 96 -18.98 -19.90 39.05
CA GLU A 96 -17.72 -19.59 38.34
C GLU A 96 -17.78 -20.01 36.86
N ALA A 97 -18.39 -21.15 36.56
CA ALA A 97 -18.61 -21.60 35.18
C ALA A 97 -19.58 -20.68 34.41
N ALA A 98 -20.65 -20.21 35.07
CA ALA A 98 -21.58 -19.25 34.49
C ALA A 98 -20.92 -17.89 34.23
N ASP A 99 -20.11 -17.40 35.19
CA ASP A 99 -19.35 -16.16 35.06
C ASP A 99 -18.27 -16.28 33.96
N ALA A 100 -17.55 -17.39 33.89
CA ALA A 100 -16.58 -17.68 32.84
C ALA A 100 -17.23 -17.74 31.46
N LYS A 101 -18.39 -18.40 31.33
CA LYS A 101 -19.15 -18.43 30.07
C LYS A 101 -19.56 -17.03 29.64
N LYS A 102 -20.09 -16.22 30.56
CA LYS A 102 -20.45 -14.83 30.28
C LYS A 102 -19.24 -14.02 29.83
N LEU A 103 -18.07 -14.24 30.43
CA LEU A 103 -16.83 -13.56 30.08
C LEU A 103 -16.33 -13.97 28.68
N VAL A 104 -16.43 -15.26 28.33
CA VAL A 104 -16.13 -15.77 26.98
C VAL A 104 -17.07 -15.16 25.94
N ASP A 105 -18.38 -15.11 26.22
CA ASP A 105 -19.38 -14.53 25.32
C ASP A 105 -19.11 -13.02 25.11
N ASP A 106 -18.78 -12.28 26.17
CA ASP A 106 -18.40 -10.87 26.10
C ASP A 106 -17.11 -10.64 25.30
N VAL A 107 -16.11 -11.50 25.46
CA VAL A 107 -14.86 -11.44 24.69
C VAL A 107 -15.11 -11.75 23.21
N ALA A 108 -15.91 -12.77 22.91
CA ALA A 108 -16.29 -13.10 21.54
C ALA A 108 -17.01 -11.93 20.86
N LEU A 109 -17.97 -11.30 21.54
CA LEU A 109 -18.68 -10.12 21.05
C LEU A 109 -17.72 -8.93 20.82
N LYS A 110 -16.80 -8.67 21.76
CA LYS A 110 -15.82 -7.59 21.65
C LYS A 110 -14.84 -7.83 20.50
N ASN A 111 -14.38 -9.07 20.30
CA ASN A 111 -13.52 -9.43 19.18
C ASN A 111 -14.23 -9.24 17.85
N ALA A 112 -15.47 -9.70 17.70
CA ALA A 112 -16.26 -9.50 16.49
C ALA A 112 -16.41 -8.00 16.16
N LYS A 113 -16.70 -7.17 17.17
CA LYS A 113 -16.77 -5.70 16.99
C LYS A 113 -15.41 -5.08 16.64
N ALA A 114 -14.31 -5.62 17.17
CA ALA A 114 -12.97 -5.14 16.84
C ALA A 114 -12.59 -5.49 15.40
N GLU A 115 -12.89 -6.69 14.93
CA GLU A 115 -12.68 -7.12 13.54
C GLU A 115 -13.50 -6.29 12.55
N GLU A 116 -14.76 -6.00 12.86
CA GLU A 116 -15.61 -5.12 12.03
C GLU A 116 -15.04 -3.70 11.95
N LYS A 117 -14.58 -3.16 13.09
CA LYS A 117 -13.92 -1.84 13.12
C LYS A 117 -12.61 -1.83 12.36
N LEU A 118 -11.80 -2.89 12.46
CA LEU A 118 -10.55 -3.03 11.69
C LEU A 118 -10.84 -3.05 10.19
N ALA A 119 -11.78 -3.86 9.73
CA ALA A 119 -12.16 -3.91 8.31
C ALA A 119 -12.66 -2.54 7.80
N THR A 120 -13.40 -1.81 8.63
CA THR A 120 -13.86 -0.45 8.31
C THR A 120 -12.70 0.53 8.21
N LEU A 121 -11.74 0.46 9.13
CA LEU A 121 -10.53 1.28 9.12
C LEU A 121 -9.66 1.00 7.88
N ASP A 122 -9.43 -0.27 7.54
CA ASP A 122 -8.63 -0.66 6.37
C ASP A 122 -9.24 -0.12 5.06
N LYS A 123 -10.57 -0.16 4.95
CA LYS A 123 -11.30 0.41 3.81
C LYS A 123 -11.15 1.93 3.78
N ALA A 124 -11.25 2.60 4.93
CA ALA A 124 -11.08 4.04 5.02
C ALA A 124 -9.65 4.48 4.66
N ILE A 125 -8.63 3.75 5.12
CA ILE A 125 -7.21 3.99 4.77
C ILE A 125 -7.02 3.83 3.27
N THR A 126 -7.48 2.72 2.69
CA THR A 126 -7.36 2.47 1.24
C THR A 126 -8.03 3.56 0.40
N ASN A 127 -9.20 4.04 0.83
CA ASN A 127 -9.90 5.13 0.15
C ASN A 127 -9.17 6.47 0.33
N GLY A 128 -8.62 6.72 1.52
CA GLY A 128 -7.79 7.88 1.82
C GLY A 128 -6.55 7.94 0.93
N ASP A 129 -5.81 6.85 0.81
CA ASP A 129 -4.61 6.76 -0.03
C ASP A 129 -4.93 7.03 -1.51
N LYS A 130 -6.06 6.50 -2.00
CA LYS A 130 -6.53 6.78 -3.37
C LYS A 130 -6.87 8.26 -3.55
N ALA A 131 -7.57 8.87 -2.60
CA ALA A 131 -7.94 10.28 -2.67
C ALA A 131 -6.70 11.19 -2.61
N VAL A 132 -5.74 10.89 -1.74
CA VAL A 132 -4.47 11.63 -1.65
C VAL A 132 -3.70 11.52 -2.96
N LYS A 133 -3.59 10.32 -3.53
CA LYS A 133 -2.92 10.12 -4.83
C LYS A 133 -3.59 10.96 -5.92
N GLN A 134 -4.92 10.91 -6.02
CA GLN A 134 -5.68 11.72 -6.99
C GLN A 134 -5.46 13.23 -6.79
N LEU A 135 -5.43 13.70 -5.53
CA LEU A 135 -5.18 15.11 -5.24
C LEU A 135 -3.78 15.54 -5.65
N GLN A 136 -2.77 14.71 -5.37
CA GLN A 136 -1.38 14.99 -5.75
C GLN A 136 -1.23 15.05 -7.27
N ASP A 137 -1.84 14.09 -7.96
CA ASP A 137 -1.96 14.00 -9.41
C ASP A 137 -2.59 15.27 -10.03
N TYR A 138 -3.75 15.71 -9.51
CA TYR A 138 -4.39 16.96 -9.94
C TYR A 138 -3.56 18.21 -9.63
N SER A 139 -2.84 18.23 -8.50
CA SER A 139 -1.95 19.34 -8.12
C SER A 139 -0.79 19.47 -9.10
N VAL A 140 -0.19 18.35 -9.52
CA VAL A 140 0.87 18.31 -10.53
C VAL A 140 0.35 18.83 -11.87
N LEU A 141 -0.82 18.38 -12.32
CA LEU A 141 -1.43 18.89 -13.55
C LEU A 141 -1.68 20.40 -13.48
N THR A 142 -2.26 20.87 -12.37
CA THR A 142 -2.63 22.28 -12.19
C THR A 142 -1.40 23.17 -12.17
N SER A 143 -0.40 22.81 -11.36
CA SER A 143 0.86 23.57 -11.27
C SER A 143 1.60 23.61 -12.60
N THR A 144 1.65 22.49 -13.35
CA THR A 144 2.24 22.44 -14.69
C THR A 144 1.46 23.33 -15.67
N THR A 145 0.12 23.30 -15.61
CA THR A 145 -0.73 24.17 -16.45
C THR A 145 -0.50 25.64 -16.15
N MET A 146 -0.42 26.02 -14.87
CA MET A 146 -0.15 27.39 -14.46
C MET A 146 1.25 27.86 -14.87
N ALA A 147 2.27 27.00 -14.72
CA ALA A 147 3.63 27.30 -15.15
C ALA A 147 3.68 27.53 -16.67
N ALA A 148 3.03 26.67 -17.46
CA ALA A 148 2.96 26.82 -18.90
C ALA A 148 2.21 28.10 -19.30
N GLN A 149 1.05 28.40 -18.70
CA GLN A 149 0.37 29.69 -18.91
C GLN A 149 1.24 30.89 -18.50
N GLY A 150 2.13 30.69 -17.53
CA GLY A 150 3.12 31.63 -17.06
C GLY A 150 4.36 31.79 -17.95
N ASP A 151 4.38 31.21 -19.15
CA ASP A 151 5.48 31.26 -20.14
C ASP A 151 6.64 30.26 -19.89
N ASP A 152 6.40 29.19 -19.13
CA ASP A 152 7.38 28.10 -18.95
C ASP A 152 7.24 27.03 -20.05
N ARG A 153 8.18 27.02 -20.99
CA ARG A 153 8.21 26.03 -22.07
C ARG A 153 8.32 24.58 -21.57
N ARG A 154 9.10 24.30 -20.52
CA ARG A 154 9.26 22.91 -20.06
C ARG A 154 7.96 22.35 -19.54
N ALA A 155 7.19 23.18 -18.85
CA ALA A 155 5.86 22.82 -18.40
C ALA A 155 4.92 22.57 -19.59
N TYR A 156 5.00 23.39 -20.64
CA TYR A 156 4.25 23.16 -21.88
C TYR A 156 4.62 21.85 -22.58
N ASP A 157 5.92 21.57 -22.73
CA ASP A 157 6.42 20.33 -23.33
C ASP A 157 5.94 19.10 -22.54
N GLN A 158 5.85 19.21 -21.21
CA GLN A 158 5.29 18.16 -20.35
C GLN A 158 3.78 17.95 -20.58
N LEU A 159 3.00 19.01 -20.72
CA LEU A 159 1.57 18.91 -21.06
C LEU A 159 1.37 18.28 -22.45
N TRP A 160 2.20 18.66 -23.41
CA TRP A 160 2.21 18.06 -24.75
C TRP A 160 2.50 16.56 -24.68
N ALA A 161 3.53 16.15 -23.92
CA ALA A 161 3.87 14.74 -23.70
C ALA A 161 2.71 13.96 -23.05
N TRP A 162 2.12 14.49 -21.98
CA TRP A 162 0.95 13.88 -21.33
C TRP A 162 -0.24 13.77 -22.28
N SER A 163 -0.46 14.74 -23.16
CA SER A 163 -1.56 14.69 -24.14
C SER A 163 -1.41 13.58 -25.18
N LYS A 164 -0.17 13.14 -25.45
CA LYS A 164 0.15 12.06 -26.40
C LYS A 164 0.23 10.68 -25.73
N ASP A 165 0.40 10.63 -24.42
CA ASP A 165 0.54 9.38 -23.66
C ASP A 165 -0.82 8.77 -23.28
N GLU A 166 -1.15 7.62 -23.87
CA GLU A 166 -2.38 6.86 -23.59
C GLU A 166 -2.47 6.36 -22.14
N SER A 167 -1.33 6.18 -21.47
CA SER A 167 -1.28 5.74 -20.08
C SER A 167 -1.43 6.89 -19.08
N CYS A 168 -1.34 8.14 -19.54
CA CYS A 168 -1.44 9.30 -18.68
C CYS A 168 -2.89 9.54 -18.23
N PRO A 169 -3.19 9.56 -16.92
CA PRO A 169 -4.54 9.81 -16.41
C PRO A 169 -5.11 11.19 -16.80
N PHE A 170 -4.24 12.15 -17.11
CA PHE A 170 -4.61 13.52 -17.47
C PHE A 170 -4.55 13.79 -18.96
N LYS A 171 -4.37 12.78 -19.80
CA LYS A 171 -4.18 12.95 -21.25
C LYS A 171 -5.14 13.96 -21.88
N ASN A 172 -6.43 13.81 -21.59
CA ASN A 172 -7.47 14.68 -22.13
C ASN A 172 -7.39 16.11 -21.59
N GLN A 173 -7.13 16.28 -20.29
CA GLN A 173 -6.99 17.59 -19.64
C GLN A 173 -5.72 18.31 -20.12
N ALA A 174 -4.61 17.58 -20.24
CA ALA A 174 -3.36 18.10 -20.78
C ALA A 174 -3.52 18.54 -22.24
N GLY A 175 -4.20 17.73 -23.07
CA GLY A 175 -4.53 18.11 -24.45
C GLY A 175 -5.37 19.37 -24.55
N ARG A 176 -6.39 19.53 -23.69
CA ARG A 176 -7.17 20.77 -23.62
C ARG A 176 -6.33 21.97 -23.17
N ALA A 177 -5.46 21.79 -22.18
CA ALA A 177 -4.58 22.85 -21.69
C ALA A 177 -3.60 23.32 -22.79
N VAL A 178 -3.00 22.37 -23.52
CA VAL A 178 -2.16 22.64 -24.69
C VAL A 178 -2.90 23.49 -25.72
N MET A 179 -4.11 23.07 -26.11
CA MET A 179 -4.91 23.78 -27.10
C MET A 179 -5.25 25.20 -26.63
N GLY A 180 -5.66 25.36 -25.37
CA GLY A 180 -5.95 26.68 -24.81
C GLY A 180 -4.72 27.60 -24.77
N ILE A 181 -3.54 27.06 -24.47
CA ILE A 181 -2.28 27.83 -24.49
C ILE A 181 -1.93 28.25 -25.92
N MET A 182 -2.11 27.37 -26.91
CA MET A 182 -1.90 27.70 -28.32
C MET A 182 -2.82 28.84 -28.76
N GLU A 183 -4.12 28.72 -28.49
CA GLU A 183 -5.12 29.75 -28.84
C GLU A 183 -4.85 31.09 -28.15
N GLN A 184 -4.45 31.07 -26.88
CA GLN A 184 -4.08 32.28 -26.15
C GLN A 184 -2.88 33.02 -26.77
N ASN A 185 -1.95 32.27 -27.38
CA ASN A 185 -0.73 32.81 -27.98
C ASN A 185 -0.86 33.06 -29.49
N ASP A 186 -1.92 32.64 -30.17
CA ASP A 186 -2.11 32.82 -31.62
C ASP A 186 -2.12 34.32 -32.04
N ASN A 187 -2.30 35.27 -31.09
CA ASN A 187 -2.39 36.71 -31.34
C ASN A 187 -1.23 37.53 -30.73
N LEU A 188 0.03 37.08 -30.85
CA LEU A 188 1.16 37.92 -30.43
C LEU A 188 1.22 39.20 -31.28
N ARG A 189 0.90 40.33 -30.64
CA ARG A 189 0.91 41.68 -31.22
C ARG A 189 2.32 42.07 -31.70
N LEU A 190 2.36 42.98 -32.67
CA LEU A 190 3.54 43.74 -33.11
C LEU A 190 4.45 44.05 -31.92
N ILE A 191 5.67 43.54 -32.00
CA ILE A 191 6.68 43.74 -30.98
C ILE A 191 7.39 45.04 -31.32
N PRO A 192 7.47 46.00 -30.38
CA PRO A 192 8.15 47.25 -30.64
C PRO A 192 9.60 46.96 -31.02
N GLY A 193 10.09 47.68 -32.04
CA GLY A 193 11.45 47.51 -32.54
C GLY A 193 12.51 47.68 -31.46
N ILE A 194 13.66 47.03 -31.65
CA ILE A 194 14.78 47.11 -30.72
C ILE A 194 15.34 48.52 -30.68
N LYS A 195 15.53 49.05 -29.48
CA LYS A 195 16.35 50.23 -29.26
C LYS A 195 17.80 49.80 -29.14
N TRP A 196 18.58 50.10 -30.17
CA TRP A 196 20.02 49.85 -30.19
C TRP A 196 20.76 50.88 -29.33
N THR A 197 21.88 50.46 -28.76
CA THR A 197 22.77 51.36 -28.01
C THR A 197 23.33 52.43 -28.94
N GLU A 198 23.44 53.66 -28.42
CA GLU A 198 24.00 54.78 -29.16
C GLU A 198 25.42 54.47 -29.65
N GLY A 199 25.69 54.77 -30.93
CA GLY A 199 26.97 54.51 -31.59
C GLY A 199 27.16 53.09 -32.15
N VAL A 200 26.21 52.17 -31.96
CA VAL A 200 26.24 50.84 -32.61
C VAL A 200 25.37 50.85 -33.86
N ASP A 201 25.97 50.56 -35.03
CA ASP A 201 25.20 50.28 -36.25
C ASP A 201 24.88 48.77 -36.32
N PRO A 202 23.63 48.35 -36.09
CA PRO A 202 23.27 46.94 -36.06
C PRO A 202 23.36 46.25 -37.44
N LYS A 203 23.41 47.00 -38.54
CA LYS A 203 23.60 46.45 -39.89
C LYS A 203 25.02 45.91 -40.09
N THR A 204 25.99 46.40 -39.33
CA THR A 204 27.39 45.98 -39.42
C THR A 204 27.70 44.73 -38.61
N LEU A 205 26.78 44.29 -37.74
CA LEU A 205 26.98 43.13 -36.88
C LEU A 205 26.89 41.81 -37.67
N SER A 206 27.76 40.85 -37.39
CA SER A 206 27.63 39.49 -37.94
C SER A 206 26.44 38.75 -37.34
N LEU A 207 25.93 37.72 -38.03
CA LEU A 207 24.88 36.85 -37.48
C LEU A 207 25.32 36.25 -36.14
N VAL A 208 26.54 35.74 -36.06
CA VAL A 208 27.11 35.17 -34.83
C VAL A 208 26.99 36.14 -33.65
N ARG A 209 27.34 37.42 -33.87
CA ARG A 209 27.25 38.43 -32.83
C ARG A 209 25.80 38.69 -32.40
N LEU A 210 24.87 38.72 -33.35
CA LEU A 210 23.44 38.90 -33.04
C LEU A 210 22.87 37.71 -32.25
N VAL A 211 23.29 36.48 -32.58
CA VAL A 211 22.91 35.26 -31.84
C VAL A 211 23.48 35.27 -30.41
N GLU A 212 24.71 35.74 -30.22
CA GLU A 212 25.27 35.91 -28.88
C GLU A 212 24.48 36.92 -28.05
N GLU A 213 24.12 38.08 -28.61
CA GLU A 213 23.30 39.08 -27.93
C GLU A 213 21.92 38.52 -27.59
N TYR A 214 21.35 37.70 -28.48
CA TYR A 214 20.09 37.01 -28.22
C TYR A 214 20.17 36.13 -26.98
N PHE A 215 21.15 35.23 -26.88
CA PHE A 215 21.24 34.28 -25.76
C PHE A 215 21.73 34.92 -24.44
N LYS A 216 22.33 36.12 -24.50
CA LYS A 216 22.63 36.93 -23.30
C LYS A 216 21.42 37.72 -22.80
N CYS A 217 20.42 37.95 -23.65
CA CYS A 217 19.29 38.79 -23.33
C CYS A 217 18.27 38.05 -22.44
N ALA A 218 18.08 38.54 -21.21
CA ALA A 218 17.10 37.96 -20.28
C ALA A 218 15.65 38.29 -20.64
N ASP A 219 15.37 39.45 -21.25
CA ASP A 219 14.02 39.92 -21.55
C ASP A 219 13.44 39.24 -22.81
N PRO A 220 12.35 38.45 -22.68
CA PRO A 220 11.70 37.82 -23.83
C PRO A 220 11.28 38.81 -24.92
N LYS A 221 10.87 40.04 -24.57
CA LYS A 221 10.44 41.05 -25.57
C LYS A 221 11.59 41.49 -26.45
N LEU A 222 12.76 41.70 -25.86
CA LEU A 222 13.97 42.06 -26.60
C LEU A 222 14.47 40.88 -27.45
N ARG A 223 14.40 39.64 -26.94
CA ARG A 223 14.70 38.43 -27.73
C ARG A 223 13.81 38.31 -28.97
N MET A 224 12.50 38.52 -28.82
CA MET A 224 11.59 38.54 -29.96
C MET A 224 11.86 39.72 -30.91
N GLY A 225 12.23 40.89 -30.38
CA GLY A 225 12.69 42.01 -31.20
C GLY A 225 13.91 41.64 -32.05
N LEU A 226 14.89 40.91 -31.48
CA LEU A 226 16.09 40.44 -32.19
C LEU A 226 15.73 39.45 -33.30
N ILE A 227 14.79 38.55 -33.04
CA ILE A 227 14.26 37.62 -34.05
C ILE A 227 13.68 38.37 -35.23
N SER A 228 12.76 39.33 -34.99
CA SER A 228 12.17 40.14 -36.07
C SER A 228 13.22 40.96 -36.80
N TYR A 229 14.18 41.58 -36.09
CA TYR A 229 15.25 42.34 -36.74
C TYR A 229 16.12 41.48 -37.67
N ILE A 230 16.56 40.30 -37.21
CA ILE A 230 17.33 39.37 -38.03
C ILE A 230 16.51 38.92 -39.25
N TRP A 231 15.21 38.66 -39.06
CA TRP A 231 14.37 38.17 -40.13
C TRP A 231 14.02 39.24 -41.17
N ASP A 232 13.52 40.39 -40.72
CA ASP A 232 12.93 41.43 -41.56
C ASP A 232 13.95 42.43 -42.10
N ASN A 233 15.04 42.70 -41.37
CA ASN A 233 15.98 43.78 -41.67
C ASN A 233 17.37 43.32 -42.14
N ARG A 234 17.72 42.04 -41.96
CA ARG A 234 19.03 41.49 -42.33
C ARG A 234 18.96 40.57 -43.55
N SER A 235 18.51 41.13 -44.67
CA SER A 235 18.45 40.41 -45.96
C SER A 235 19.84 40.10 -46.55
N ASP A 236 20.89 40.75 -46.04
CA ASP A 236 22.29 40.45 -46.32
C ASP A 236 22.74 39.07 -45.80
N ILE A 237 22.03 38.51 -44.81
CA ILE A 237 22.31 37.19 -44.25
C ILE A 237 21.57 36.11 -45.05
N PRO A 238 22.25 35.04 -45.52
CA PRO A 238 21.61 33.95 -46.27
C PRO A 238 20.37 33.41 -45.57
N LYS A 239 19.30 33.15 -46.33
CA LYS A 239 18.01 32.67 -45.78
C LYS A 239 18.21 31.40 -44.95
N LYS A 240 19.07 30.49 -45.40
CA LYS A 240 19.38 29.24 -44.69
C LYS A 240 19.92 29.49 -43.28
N GLU A 241 20.84 30.44 -43.13
CA GLU A 241 21.43 30.78 -41.82
C GLU A 241 20.41 31.44 -40.89
N ARG A 242 19.56 32.33 -41.43
CA ARG A 242 18.46 32.92 -40.65
C ARG A 242 17.47 31.86 -40.16
N VAL A 243 17.15 30.86 -40.98
CA VAL A 243 16.28 29.75 -40.57
C VAL A 243 16.95 28.85 -39.53
N GLU A 244 18.25 28.54 -39.67
CA GLU A 244 18.98 27.76 -38.67
C GLU A 244 18.98 28.47 -37.30
N PHE A 245 19.10 29.81 -37.29
CA PHE A 245 18.93 30.59 -36.06
C PHE A 245 17.53 30.40 -35.44
N LEU A 246 16.45 30.52 -36.22
CA LEU A 246 15.09 30.27 -35.71
C LEU A 246 14.94 28.85 -35.14
N VAL A 247 15.53 27.86 -35.80
CA VAL A 247 15.54 26.47 -35.33
C VAL A 247 16.32 26.33 -34.01
N GLU A 248 17.44 27.02 -33.87
CA GLU A 248 18.20 27.05 -32.62
C GLU A 248 17.38 27.66 -31.48
N VAL A 249 16.66 28.75 -31.75
CA VAL A 249 15.71 29.35 -30.81
C VAL A 249 14.64 28.34 -30.41
N MET A 250 14.01 27.65 -31.38
CA MET A 250 13.02 26.59 -31.13
C MET A 250 13.56 25.47 -30.24
N ARG A 251 14.85 25.14 -30.36
CA ARG A 251 15.50 24.12 -29.53
C ARG A 251 15.76 24.60 -28.11
N LYS A 252 16.16 25.86 -27.91
CA LYS A 252 16.79 26.30 -26.64
C LYS A 252 16.00 27.32 -25.82
N ASP A 253 15.15 28.15 -26.42
CA ASP A 253 14.52 29.24 -25.65
C ASP A 253 13.54 28.67 -24.61
N PRO A 254 13.52 29.20 -23.37
CA PRO A 254 12.61 28.75 -22.33
C PRO A 254 11.22 29.39 -22.39
N SER A 255 11.00 30.43 -23.21
CA SER A 255 9.74 31.19 -23.26
C SER A 255 8.82 30.67 -24.36
N ILE A 256 7.61 30.26 -24.00
CA ILE A 256 6.55 29.86 -24.95
C ILE A 256 6.21 31.01 -25.89
N ARG A 257 6.16 32.25 -25.41
CA ARG A 257 5.89 33.43 -26.23
C ARG A 257 6.96 33.62 -27.30
N VAL A 258 8.23 33.48 -26.92
CA VAL A 258 9.36 33.57 -27.87
C VAL A 258 9.30 32.43 -28.87
N ILE A 259 9.02 31.21 -28.43
CA ILE A 259 8.85 30.05 -29.31
C ILE A 259 7.68 30.24 -30.27
N ASN A 260 6.52 30.67 -29.80
CA ASN A 260 5.36 30.92 -30.64
C ASN A 260 5.66 32.01 -31.68
N PHE A 261 6.34 33.08 -31.28
CA PHE A 261 6.77 34.12 -32.20
C PHE A 261 7.75 33.59 -33.27
N THR A 262 8.73 32.80 -32.85
CA THR A 262 9.73 32.16 -33.71
C THR A 262 9.09 31.17 -34.68
N GLY A 263 8.17 30.33 -34.20
CA GLY A 263 7.45 29.35 -34.98
C GLY A 263 6.59 29.99 -36.08
N GLY A 264 6.10 31.21 -35.86
CA GLY A 264 5.40 31.99 -36.89
C GLY A 264 6.32 32.33 -38.06
N TYR A 265 7.51 32.86 -37.78
CA TYR A 265 8.52 33.10 -38.81
C TYR A 265 8.99 31.81 -39.48
N LEU A 266 9.17 30.74 -38.70
CA LEU A 266 9.60 29.46 -39.21
C LEU A 266 8.57 28.89 -40.20
N ALA A 267 7.28 28.86 -39.84
CA ALA A 267 6.21 28.40 -40.72
C ALA A 267 6.14 29.20 -42.04
N VAL A 268 6.35 30.52 -42.00
CA VAL A 268 6.43 31.37 -43.20
C VAL A 268 7.70 31.06 -44.01
N ALA A 269 8.82 30.84 -43.34
CA ALA A 269 10.11 30.57 -43.97
C ALA A 269 10.14 29.25 -44.75
N THR A 270 9.54 28.21 -44.15
CA THR A 270 9.53 26.82 -44.61
C THR A 270 8.33 26.52 -45.50
N GLY A 271 7.20 27.23 -45.29
CA GLY A 271 5.93 26.93 -45.95
C GLY A 271 5.29 25.63 -45.48
N ASP A 272 5.63 25.13 -44.29
CA ASP A 272 5.13 23.85 -43.77
C ASP A 272 3.65 23.89 -43.33
N GLY A 273 3.11 25.08 -43.05
CA GLY A 273 1.73 25.26 -42.62
C GLY A 273 1.44 24.78 -41.19
N PHE A 274 2.46 24.46 -40.39
CA PHE A 274 2.27 24.06 -39.00
C PHE A 274 1.90 25.25 -38.12
N LYS A 275 1.18 24.96 -37.04
CA LYS A 275 0.96 25.96 -35.98
C LYS A 275 2.31 26.36 -35.37
N PRO A 276 2.49 27.62 -34.93
CA PRO A 276 3.79 28.08 -34.44
C PRO A 276 4.36 27.26 -33.27
N LEU A 277 3.51 26.79 -32.37
CA LEU A 277 3.90 25.97 -31.21
C LEU A 277 3.99 24.47 -31.50
N ALA A 278 3.87 24.03 -32.76
CA ALA A 278 4.13 22.63 -33.15
C ALA A 278 5.65 22.37 -33.23
N ILE A 279 6.33 22.51 -32.09
CA ILE A 279 7.81 22.57 -32.00
C ILE A 279 8.44 21.32 -32.61
N GLU A 280 7.95 20.15 -32.26
CA GLU A 280 8.53 18.87 -32.67
C GLU A 280 8.40 18.68 -34.20
N GLU A 281 7.25 19.06 -34.76
CA GLU A 281 6.93 18.97 -36.17
C GLU A 281 7.81 19.93 -36.99
N HIS A 282 7.98 21.17 -36.54
CA HIS A 282 8.91 22.15 -37.11
C HIS A 282 10.35 21.63 -37.17
N LEU A 283 10.86 21.12 -36.05
CA LEU A 283 12.24 20.63 -35.95
C LEU A 283 12.48 19.40 -36.84
N LYS A 284 11.55 18.44 -36.84
CA LYS A 284 11.62 17.26 -37.71
C LYS A 284 11.59 17.64 -39.19
N TRP A 285 10.73 18.59 -39.56
CA TRP A 285 10.66 19.07 -40.94
C TRP A 285 11.97 19.72 -41.35
N TRP A 286 12.57 20.58 -40.52
CA TRP A 286 13.83 21.24 -40.82
C TRP A 286 14.95 20.23 -41.05
N ASP A 287 15.11 19.26 -40.14
CA ASP A 287 16.18 18.28 -40.27
C ASP A 287 16.08 17.43 -41.55
N ALA A 288 14.85 17.18 -42.03
CA ALA A 288 14.61 16.49 -43.29
C ALA A 288 14.79 17.37 -44.55
N ASN A 289 14.64 18.69 -44.44
CA ASN A 289 14.53 19.58 -45.61
C ASN A 289 15.62 20.66 -45.71
N LYS A 290 16.49 20.85 -44.71
CA LYS A 290 17.54 21.89 -44.70
C LYS A 290 18.52 21.86 -45.88
N GLY A 291 18.67 20.70 -46.54
CA GLY A 291 19.46 20.56 -47.77
C GLY A 291 18.86 21.24 -48.99
N LYS A 292 17.55 21.57 -48.97
CA LYS A 292 16.82 22.23 -50.06
C LYS A 292 16.98 23.75 -50.05
N PHE A 293 17.55 24.32 -48.98
CA PHE A 293 17.76 25.76 -48.86
C PHE A 293 19.08 26.14 -49.55
N PRO A 294 19.07 27.13 -50.45
CA PRO A 294 20.30 27.59 -51.10
C PRO A 294 21.28 28.10 -50.04
N ALA A 295 22.55 27.76 -50.23
CA ALA A 295 23.62 28.23 -49.35
C ALA A 295 23.91 29.73 -49.57
N ASN A 296 23.58 30.26 -50.76
CA ASN A 296 23.73 31.65 -51.18
C ASN A 296 22.54 32.04 -52.06
#